data_AF-A0A429B8N7-F1
#
_entry.id   AF-A0A429B8N7-F1
#
_cell.length_a   1.000
_cell.length_b   1.000
_cell.length_c   1.000
_cell.angle_alpha   90.00
_cell.angle_beta   90.00
_cell.angle_gamma   90.00
#
_symmetry.space_group_name_H-M   'P 1'
#
loop_
_entity.id
_entity.type
_entity.pdbx_description
1 polymer ?
#
loop_
_entity_poly.entity_id
_entity_poly.type
_entity_poly.pdbx_seq_one_letter_code
_entity_poly.pdbx_strand_id
1 'polypeptide(L)'
;MGVAENPVTEQPRRFYDGGVDATAGQPEVPPDPDADPRIELVRHVLDGQEEFAMQRRIAYRDRHLGELLVPRLTATFRTDLTSVPAFFTWLVPRTGNHLPATLLHDGLIHPHGDPTYVSTESHAVRRVEADRVLRDAMADAGTALVRRWLVWSAVTTVTMLDGGGTGWTKGRAWYYRLVAALTVVLILALGVLATLDLFDVRVPFNPTQLWMGDRTWIVEIVNGLSAAIAIPLLLARLFWGKDLWIAGAVVGVSLSVLLHVTVAVLAVTGLYQVVERFTRSVPRAATVLACVGMVAAPAWFVVAVIVTR
;
A
#
# COMPACT_ATOMS: atom_id res chain seq x y z
N MET A 1 -11.39 -22.93 -2.75
CA MET A 1 -12.66 -22.76 -2.04
C MET A 1 -12.95 -21.27 -2.02
N GLY A 2 -14.00 -20.82 -2.70
CA GLY A 2 -14.40 -19.42 -2.73
C GLY A 2 -15.73 -19.27 -2.02
N VAL A 3 -15.70 -19.31 -0.70
CA VAL A 3 -16.83 -18.84 0.12
C VAL A 3 -16.60 -17.34 0.26
N ALA A 4 -17.61 -16.53 0.02
CA ALA A 4 -17.60 -15.15 0.46
C ALA A 4 -17.42 -15.18 1.98
N GLU A 5 -16.18 -15.06 2.45
CA GLU A 5 -15.89 -14.99 3.88
C GLU A 5 -16.68 -13.81 4.43
N ASN A 6 -17.56 -14.11 5.41
CA ASN A 6 -18.21 -13.08 6.22
C ASN A 6 -17.15 -12.06 6.65
N PRO A 7 -17.50 -10.75 6.72
CA PRO A 7 -16.55 -9.75 7.14
C PRO A 7 -15.92 -10.21 8.45
N VAL A 8 -14.60 -10.44 8.42
CA VAL A 8 -13.85 -10.90 9.59
C VAL A 8 -14.14 -9.94 10.73
N THR A 9 -14.84 -10.47 11.75
CA THR A 9 -15.13 -9.74 12.98
C THR A 9 -13.85 -9.61 13.77
N GLU A 10 -13.56 -8.38 14.20
CA GLU A 10 -12.40 -8.04 15.03
C GLU A 10 -12.39 -8.86 16.32
N GLN A 11 -11.23 -9.48 16.61
CA GLN A 11 -10.96 -10.20 17.85
C GLN A 11 -9.60 -9.75 18.40
N PRO A 12 -9.54 -8.66 19.19
CA PRO A 12 -8.27 -8.03 19.57
C PRO A 12 -7.30 -8.96 20.30
N ARG A 13 -7.84 -9.91 21.09
CA ARG A 13 -7.05 -10.91 21.83
C ARG A 13 -6.39 -11.99 20.95
N ARG A 14 -6.49 -11.90 19.62
CA ARG A 14 -5.70 -12.73 18.71
C ARG A 14 -4.24 -12.28 18.64
N PHE A 15 -3.99 -11.01 18.95
CA PHE A 15 -2.65 -10.51 19.22
C PHE A 15 -2.36 -10.52 20.72
N TYR A 16 -1.14 -10.90 21.08
CA TYR A 16 -0.64 -10.90 22.45
C TYR A 16 0.89 -10.86 22.44
N ASP A 17 1.45 -10.79 23.64
CA ASP A 17 2.88 -10.75 23.84
C ASP A 17 3.56 -12.07 23.42
N GLY A 18 4.41 -12.01 22.39
CA GLY A 18 5.16 -13.17 21.90
C GLY A 18 6.43 -13.49 22.69
N GLY A 19 6.76 -12.70 23.71
CA GLY A 19 7.95 -12.90 24.51
C GLY A 19 9.25 -12.55 23.75
N VAL A 20 10.36 -13.12 24.20
CA VAL A 20 11.71 -12.86 23.65
C VAL A 20 12.37 -14.21 23.40
N ASP A 21 12.94 -14.42 22.22
CA ASP A 21 13.71 -15.63 21.92
C ASP A 21 15.00 -15.69 22.74
N ALA A 22 15.49 -16.91 22.98
CA ALA A 22 16.78 -17.09 23.64
C ALA A 22 17.91 -16.54 22.76
N THR A 23 18.69 -15.60 23.29
CA THR A 23 19.88 -15.04 22.63
C THR A 23 21.11 -15.18 23.52
N ALA A 24 22.31 -14.92 22.99
CA ALA A 24 23.55 -15.02 23.75
C ALA A 24 23.55 -14.05 24.94
N GLY A 25 23.23 -14.55 26.13
CA GLY A 25 23.21 -13.79 27.39
C GLY A 25 21.82 -13.41 27.91
N GLN A 26 20.73 -13.81 27.24
CA GLN A 26 19.35 -13.60 27.72
C GLN A 26 18.52 -14.89 27.59
N PRO A 27 17.88 -15.36 28.68
CA PRO A 27 17.00 -16.52 28.61
C PRO A 27 15.73 -16.20 27.80
N GLU A 28 15.14 -17.23 27.20
CA GLU A 28 13.84 -17.08 26.52
C GLU A 28 12.77 -16.62 27.52
N VAL A 29 12.03 -15.59 27.11
CA VAL A 29 10.78 -15.21 27.75
C VAL A 29 9.66 -15.84 26.92
N PRO A 30 8.86 -16.76 27.50
CA PRO A 30 7.82 -17.44 26.75
C PRO A 30 6.71 -16.45 26.34
N PRO A 31 5.94 -16.78 25.30
CA PRO A 31 4.74 -16.03 24.93
C PRO A 31 3.72 -16.02 26.06
N ASP A 32 3.04 -14.89 26.25
CA ASP A 32 2.00 -14.71 27.26
C ASP A 32 0.67 -14.34 26.60
N PRO A 33 -0.26 -15.31 26.41
CA PRO A 33 -1.58 -15.08 25.82
C PRO A 33 -2.51 -14.15 26.60
N ASP A 34 -2.22 -13.90 27.88
CA ASP A 34 -3.04 -13.06 28.74
C ASP A 34 -2.54 -11.61 28.78
N ALA A 35 -1.35 -11.35 28.24
CA ALA A 35 -0.77 -10.03 28.10
C ALA A 35 -1.10 -9.37 26.75
N ASP A 36 -1.27 -8.04 26.79
CA ASP A 36 -1.44 -7.24 25.58
C ASP A 36 -0.19 -7.31 24.67
N PRO A 37 -0.35 -7.21 23.34
CA PRO A 37 0.78 -7.23 22.43
C PRO A 37 1.73 -6.06 22.70
N ARG A 38 3.02 -6.36 22.85
CA ARG A 38 4.08 -5.37 23.09
C ARG A 38 5.04 -5.32 21.91
N ILE A 39 5.17 -4.14 21.31
CA ILE A 39 6.06 -3.88 20.16
C ILE A 39 7.22 -3.02 20.63
N GLU A 40 8.43 -3.55 20.53
CA GLU A 40 9.67 -2.85 20.86
C GLU A 40 10.60 -2.83 19.67
N LEU A 41 10.94 -1.63 19.21
CA LEU A 41 11.69 -1.40 17.99
C LEU A 41 12.92 -0.56 18.29
N VAL A 42 14.08 -0.99 17.79
CA VAL A 42 15.32 -0.20 17.77
C VAL A 42 15.58 0.23 16.34
N ARG A 43 15.68 1.54 16.12
CA ARG A 43 16.01 2.12 14.81
C ARG A 43 17.49 2.01 14.53
N HIS A 44 17.83 1.48 13.37
CA HIS A 44 19.16 1.46 12.78
C HIS A 44 19.16 2.30 11.50
N VAL A 45 20.28 2.96 11.21
CA VAL A 45 20.49 3.68 9.95
C VAL A 45 21.71 3.04 9.28
N LEU A 46 21.47 2.31 8.19
CA LEU A 46 22.48 1.59 7.42
C LEU A 46 22.47 2.16 6.00
N ASP A 47 23.61 2.69 5.53
CA ASP A 47 23.74 3.28 4.20
C ASP A 47 22.68 4.35 3.85
N GLY A 48 22.22 5.09 4.87
CA GLY A 48 21.19 6.11 4.74
C GLY A 48 19.75 5.58 4.62
N GLN A 49 19.55 4.27 4.71
CA GLN A 49 18.23 3.63 4.86
C GLN A 49 17.93 3.38 6.32
N GLU A 50 16.66 3.54 6.69
CA GLU A 50 16.17 3.25 8.04
C GLU A 50 15.67 1.82 8.12
N GLU A 51 16.21 1.05 9.04
CA GLU A 51 15.74 -0.30 9.38
C GLU A 51 15.39 -0.35 10.86
N PHE A 52 14.44 -1.21 11.23
CA PHE A 52 14.02 -1.40 12.60
C PHE A 52 14.25 -2.86 13.01
N ALA A 53 14.92 -3.04 14.14
CA ALA A 53 15.09 -4.34 14.79
C ALA A 53 14.00 -4.53 15.85
N MET A 54 13.24 -5.62 15.75
CA MET A 54 12.29 -6.01 16.78
C MET A 54 13.04 -6.62 17.97
N GLN A 55 12.89 -6.02 19.16
CA GLN A 55 13.48 -6.54 20.40
C GLN A 55 12.60 -7.58 21.09
N ARG A 56 11.33 -7.66 20.67
CA ARG A 56 10.33 -8.56 21.25
C ARG A 56 9.48 -9.16 20.13
N ARG A 57 9.10 -10.43 20.30
CA ARG A 57 8.23 -11.12 19.36
C ARG A 57 6.79 -10.65 19.54
N ILE A 58 6.07 -10.55 18.43
CA ILE A 58 4.63 -10.48 18.42
C ILE A 58 4.07 -11.88 18.16
N ALA A 59 3.06 -12.27 18.93
CA ALA A 59 2.33 -13.50 18.68
C ALA A 59 0.95 -13.19 18.11
N TYR A 60 0.57 -13.95 17.09
CA TYR A 60 -0.73 -13.86 16.46
C TYR A 60 -1.33 -15.26 16.30
N ARG A 61 -2.54 -15.44 16.82
CA ARG A 61 -3.36 -16.63 16.54
C ARG A 61 -4.10 -16.38 15.24
N ASP A 62 -3.66 -17.02 14.17
CA ASP A 62 -4.38 -17.06 12.90
C ASP A 62 -5.58 -18.01 12.98
N ARG A 63 -6.56 -17.82 12.09
CA ARG A 63 -7.77 -18.64 12.04
C ARG A 63 -7.54 -20.01 11.39
N HIS A 64 -6.50 -20.15 10.58
CA HIS A 64 -6.25 -21.32 9.74
C HIS A 64 -4.88 -21.96 9.99
N LEU A 65 -3.91 -21.20 10.48
CA LEU A 65 -2.50 -21.58 10.63
C LEU A 65 -2.05 -21.68 12.10
N GLY A 66 -2.98 -21.55 13.04
CA GLY A 66 -2.67 -21.59 14.47
C GLY A 66 -1.87 -20.38 14.94
N GLU A 67 -1.01 -20.59 15.93
CA GLU A 67 -0.16 -19.55 16.51
C GLU A 67 1.09 -19.31 15.64
N LEU A 68 1.33 -18.03 15.34
CA LEU A 68 2.47 -17.52 14.58
C LEU A 68 3.22 -16.50 15.43
N LEU A 69 4.52 -16.69 15.61
CA LEU A 69 5.40 -15.78 16.33
C LEU A 69 6.41 -15.14 15.37
N VAL A 70 6.49 -13.82 15.41
CA VAL A 70 7.40 -13.03 14.58
C VAL A 70 8.18 -12.03 15.44
N PRO A 71 9.51 -11.93 15.33
CA PRO A 71 10.37 -12.79 14.51
C PRO A 71 10.69 -14.13 15.19
N ARG A 72 11.28 -15.06 14.43
CA ARG A 72 11.91 -16.25 14.98
C ARG A 72 13.11 -15.89 15.85
N LEU A 73 13.95 -14.98 15.36
CA LEU A 73 15.17 -14.51 16.03
C LEU A 73 15.16 -12.98 16.04
N THR A 74 15.07 -12.37 17.22
CA THR A 74 15.10 -10.89 17.37
C THR A 74 16.44 -10.29 16.98
N ALA A 75 17.54 -11.03 17.19
CA ALA A 75 18.89 -10.56 16.90
C ALA A 75 19.11 -10.19 15.41
N THR A 76 18.53 -10.96 14.49
CA THR A 76 18.79 -10.84 13.05
C THR A 76 17.65 -10.24 12.25
N PHE A 77 16.42 -10.24 12.79
CA PHE A 77 15.27 -9.72 12.05
C PHE A 77 15.32 -8.20 11.89
N ARG A 78 15.10 -7.73 10.67
CA ARG A 78 15.02 -6.32 10.29
C ARG A 78 13.77 -6.10 9.45
N THR A 79 13.12 -4.97 9.67
CA THR A 79 11.89 -4.55 8.99
C THR A 79 11.96 -3.05 8.71
N ASP A 80 11.34 -2.61 7.62
CA ASP A 80 11.13 -1.20 7.31
C ASP A 80 9.75 -0.68 7.81
N LEU A 81 9.12 -1.44 8.73
CA LEU A 81 7.77 -1.31 9.31
C LEU A 81 6.63 -1.54 8.32
N THR A 82 6.69 -0.81 7.21
CA THR A 82 5.77 -0.91 6.08
C THR A 82 6.42 -0.27 4.86
N SER A 83 6.68 -1.07 3.81
CA SER A 83 7.21 -0.61 2.52
C SER A 83 6.19 0.21 1.70
N VAL A 84 5.60 1.26 2.27
CA VAL A 84 4.71 2.20 1.56
C VAL A 84 5.57 3.30 0.94
N PRO A 85 5.51 3.51 -0.40
CA PRO A 85 6.17 4.64 -1.03
C PRO A 85 5.78 5.96 -0.37
N ALA A 86 6.74 6.86 -0.13
CA ALA A 86 6.53 8.07 0.67
C ALA A 86 5.34 8.92 0.19
N PHE A 87 5.08 8.97 -1.12
CA PHE A 87 3.95 9.73 -1.68
C PHE A 87 2.57 9.08 -1.46
N PHE A 88 2.51 7.89 -0.86
CA PHE A 88 1.27 7.24 -0.42
C PHE A 88 1.06 7.29 1.10
N THR A 89 1.95 7.93 1.87
CA THR A 89 1.80 8.00 3.33
C THR A 89 0.61 8.85 3.78
N TRP A 90 0.09 9.71 2.91
CA TRP A 90 -1.18 10.43 3.14
C TRP A 90 -2.40 9.49 3.13
N LEU A 91 -2.30 8.35 2.44
CA LEU A 91 -3.36 7.35 2.33
C LEU A 91 -3.21 6.26 3.40
N VAL A 92 -1.99 5.74 3.57
CA VAL A 92 -1.64 4.74 4.57
C VAL A 92 -0.41 5.22 5.34
N PRO A 93 -0.56 5.72 6.57
CA PRO A 93 0.59 6.15 7.37
C PRO A 93 1.49 4.94 7.70
N ARG A 94 2.79 5.15 7.97
CA ARG A 94 3.74 4.07 8.32
C ARG A 94 3.45 3.38 9.65
N THR A 95 2.63 4.00 10.51
CA THR A 95 2.30 3.49 11.85
C THR A 95 0.81 3.65 12.12
N GLY A 96 0.31 2.90 13.10
CA GLY A 96 -1.09 2.93 13.55
C GLY A 96 -1.59 1.53 13.83
N ASN A 97 -2.91 1.35 13.85
CA ASN A 97 -3.57 0.07 14.16
C ASN A 97 -3.15 -1.10 13.25
N HIS A 98 -2.58 -0.84 12.07
CA HIS A 98 -2.13 -1.89 11.15
C HIS A 98 -0.70 -2.36 11.43
N LEU A 99 0.08 -1.61 12.22
CA LEU A 99 1.49 -1.89 12.49
C LEU A 99 1.75 -3.32 13.02
N PRO A 100 0.97 -3.84 13.99
CA PRO A 100 1.13 -5.23 14.44
C PRO A 100 1.02 -6.25 13.30
N ALA A 101 0.07 -6.02 12.38
CA ALA A 101 -0.20 -6.89 11.26
C ALA A 101 0.86 -6.77 10.15
N THR A 102 1.42 -5.58 9.92
CA THR A 102 2.51 -5.40 8.94
C THR A 102 3.81 -6.01 9.43
N LEU A 103 4.16 -5.84 10.72
CA LEU A 103 5.32 -6.53 11.31
C LEU A 103 5.19 -8.06 11.22
N LEU A 104 4.00 -8.58 11.51
CA LEU A 104 3.69 -9.99 11.33
C LEU A 104 3.90 -10.42 9.86
N HIS A 105 3.37 -9.65 8.90
CA HIS A 105 3.49 -9.94 7.47
C HIS A 105 4.94 -9.92 6.97
N ASP A 106 5.75 -8.95 7.40
CA ASP A 106 7.17 -8.88 7.08
C ASP A 106 7.91 -10.13 7.54
N GLY A 107 7.59 -10.63 8.74
CA GLY A 107 8.15 -11.89 9.25
C GLY A 107 7.62 -13.15 8.56
N LEU A 108 6.46 -13.09 7.91
CA LEU A 108 5.91 -14.18 7.11
C LEU A 108 6.41 -14.14 5.66
N ILE A 109 6.88 -13.00 5.16
CA ILE A 109 7.58 -12.91 3.88
C ILE A 109 9.04 -13.30 4.09
N HIS A 110 9.37 -14.52 3.70
CA HIS A 110 10.73 -15.03 3.85
C HIS A 110 11.23 -15.77 2.59
N PRO A 111 12.56 -15.83 2.38
CA PRO A 111 13.14 -16.70 1.36
C PRO A 111 12.77 -18.16 1.58
N HIS A 112 12.72 -18.94 0.50
CA HIS A 112 12.38 -20.35 0.59
C HIS A 112 13.41 -21.10 1.45
N GLY A 113 12.92 -21.79 2.49
CA GLY A 113 13.76 -22.60 3.38
C GLY A 113 14.39 -21.85 4.56
N ASP A 114 14.17 -20.54 4.69
CA ASP A 114 14.64 -19.75 5.85
C ASP A 114 13.50 -18.94 6.47
N PRO A 115 12.57 -19.58 7.21
CA PRO A 115 11.43 -18.85 7.75
C PRO A 115 11.84 -17.89 8.86
N THR A 116 11.34 -16.66 8.82
CA THR A 116 11.60 -15.64 9.85
C THR A 116 10.57 -15.65 10.98
N TYR A 117 9.77 -16.72 11.07
CA TYR A 117 8.72 -16.91 12.08
C TYR A 117 8.78 -18.31 12.71
N VAL A 118 8.03 -18.50 13.79
CA VAL A 118 7.75 -19.80 14.43
C VAL A 118 6.24 -20.08 14.32
N SER A 119 5.87 -21.29 13.90
CA SER A 119 4.49 -21.79 13.95
C SER A 119 4.43 -22.97 14.91
N THR A 120 3.52 -22.94 15.87
CA THR A 120 3.36 -24.03 16.85
C THR A 120 2.85 -25.33 16.20
N GLU A 121 2.12 -25.21 15.10
CA GLU A 121 1.59 -26.33 14.32
C GLU A 121 2.52 -26.71 13.14
N SER A 122 3.72 -26.13 13.05
CA SER A 122 4.71 -26.40 12.00
C SER A 122 4.20 -26.12 10.58
N HIS A 123 3.30 -25.15 10.41
CA HIS A 123 2.83 -24.75 9.08
C HIS A 123 3.90 -23.95 8.32
N ALA A 124 4.11 -24.34 7.06
CA ALA A 124 4.87 -23.54 6.09
C ALA A 124 3.93 -22.54 5.41
N VAL A 125 4.10 -21.25 5.70
CA VAL A 125 3.22 -20.18 5.22
C VAL A 125 3.68 -19.76 3.83
N ARG A 126 2.80 -19.91 2.84
CA ARG A 126 3.04 -19.40 1.49
C ARG A 126 2.75 -17.91 1.41
N ARG A 127 3.32 -17.23 0.42
CA ARG A 127 3.17 -15.78 0.26
C ARG A 127 1.71 -15.32 0.14
N VAL A 128 0.87 -16.09 -0.56
CA VAL A 128 -0.58 -15.82 -0.66
C VAL A 128 -1.30 -16.00 0.68
N GLU A 129 -0.83 -16.92 1.52
CA GLU A 129 -1.38 -17.12 2.86
C GLU A 129 -0.94 -16.00 3.80
N ALA A 130 0.30 -15.53 3.69
CA ALA A 130 0.77 -14.35 4.41
C ALA A 130 -0.07 -13.11 4.09
N ASP A 131 -0.42 -12.88 2.82
CA ASP A 131 -1.30 -11.78 2.43
C ASP A 131 -2.70 -11.91 3.07
N ARG A 132 -3.28 -13.12 3.11
CA ARG A 132 -4.55 -13.35 3.84
C ARG A 132 -4.40 -13.07 5.34
N VAL A 133 -3.34 -13.60 5.96
CA VAL A 133 -3.03 -13.38 7.38
C VAL A 133 -2.95 -11.88 7.67
N LEU A 134 -2.26 -11.10 6.83
CA LEU A 134 -2.18 -9.64 6.97
C LEU A 134 -3.56 -8.98 7.00
N ARG A 135 -4.45 -9.34 6.08
CA ARG A 135 -5.82 -8.78 6.00
C ARG A 135 -6.62 -9.07 7.26
N ASP A 136 -6.56 -10.31 7.74
CA ASP A 136 -7.33 -10.77 8.89
C ASP A 136 -6.75 -10.21 10.19
N ALA A 137 -5.42 -10.19 10.30
CA ALA A 137 -4.68 -9.59 11.40
C ALA A 137 -4.92 -8.07 11.49
N MET A 138 -4.99 -7.36 10.36
CA MET A 138 -5.38 -5.95 10.35
C MET A 138 -6.78 -5.73 10.93
N ALA A 139 -7.73 -6.65 10.65
CA ALA A 139 -9.06 -6.58 11.24
C ALA A 139 -9.00 -6.78 12.76
N ASP A 140 -8.20 -7.74 13.24
CA ASP A 140 -8.03 -8.00 14.67
C ASP A 140 -7.28 -6.89 15.41
N ALA A 141 -6.39 -6.18 14.74
CA ALA A 141 -5.70 -5.02 15.29
C ALA A 141 -6.53 -3.72 15.25
N GLY A 142 -7.80 -3.79 14.81
CA GLY A 142 -8.71 -2.63 14.77
C GLY A 142 -8.45 -1.68 13.58
N THR A 143 -7.91 -2.19 12.48
CA THR A 143 -7.73 -1.40 11.25
C THR A 143 -9.05 -1.26 10.50
N ALA A 144 -9.41 -0.02 10.14
CA ALA A 144 -10.64 0.27 9.41
C ALA A 144 -10.76 -0.53 8.10
N LEU A 145 -11.98 -0.96 7.79
CA LEU A 145 -12.31 -1.88 6.69
C LEU A 145 -11.67 -1.47 5.35
N VAL A 146 -11.88 -0.21 4.92
CA VAL A 146 -11.37 0.29 3.63
C VAL A 146 -9.84 0.21 3.59
N ARG A 147 -9.17 0.65 4.66
CA ARG A 147 -7.70 0.62 4.75
C ARG A 147 -7.16 -0.80 4.68
N ARG A 148 -7.81 -1.75 5.37
CA ARG A 148 -7.41 -3.17 5.34
C ARG A 148 -7.45 -3.73 3.92
N TRP A 149 -8.50 -3.41 3.16
CA TRP A 149 -8.65 -3.90 1.79
C TRP A 149 -7.66 -3.23 0.84
N LEU A 150 -7.40 -1.93 1.01
CA LEU A 150 -6.37 -1.23 0.24
C LEU A 150 -4.99 -1.85 0.42
N VAL A 151 -4.55 -2.02 1.68
CA VAL A 151 -3.23 -2.58 2.00
C VAL A 151 -3.12 -4.03 1.51
N TRP A 152 -4.13 -4.86 1.81
CA TRP A 152 -4.15 -6.25 1.34
C TRP A 152 -4.06 -6.38 -0.18
N SER A 153 -4.82 -5.55 -0.91
CA SER A 153 -4.84 -5.61 -2.37
C SER A 153 -3.53 -5.12 -2.98
N ALA A 154 -2.88 -4.14 -2.34
CA ALA A 154 -1.55 -3.68 -2.73
C ALA A 154 -0.50 -4.80 -2.59
N VAL A 155 -0.41 -5.45 -1.42
CA VAL A 155 0.56 -6.54 -1.22
C VAL A 155 0.25 -7.75 -2.09
N THR A 156 -1.03 -8.07 -2.31
CA THR A 156 -1.45 -9.14 -3.21
C THR A 156 -1.02 -8.86 -4.65
N THR A 157 -1.09 -7.60 -5.08
CA THR A 157 -0.61 -7.18 -6.41
C THR A 157 0.90 -7.33 -6.52
N VAL A 158 1.65 -6.99 -5.46
CA VAL A 158 3.10 -7.24 -5.41
C VAL A 158 3.40 -8.75 -5.46
N THR A 159 2.68 -9.57 -4.71
CA THR A 159 2.78 -11.04 -4.76
C THR A 159 2.48 -11.58 -6.16
N MET A 160 1.53 -10.99 -6.89
CA MET A 160 1.24 -11.35 -8.28
C MET A 160 2.37 -10.99 -9.24
N LEU A 161 3.02 -9.83 -9.03
CA LEU A 161 4.13 -9.38 -9.84
C LEU A 161 5.41 -10.19 -9.57
N ASP A 162 5.68 -10.50 -8.31
CA ASP A 162 6.85 -11.29 -7.90
C ASP A 162 6.67 -12.78 -8.23
N GLY A 163 5.56 -13.38 -7.77
CA GLY A 163 5.26 -14.81 -7.92
C GLY A 163 6.08 -15.73 -7.01
N GLY A 164 7.09 -15.22 -6.30
CA GLY A 164 7.90 -15.98 -5.34
C GLY A 164 7.09 -16.45 -4.13
N GLY A 165 7.42 -17.63 -3.59
CA GLY A 165 6.76 -18.18 -2.39
C GLY A 165 5.28 -18.55 -2.55
N THR A 166 4.72 -18.47 -3.76
CA THR A 166 3.29 -18.78 -4.03
C THR A 166 3.03 -20.26 -4.35
N GLY A 167 4.06 -20.97 -4.84
CA GLY A 167 3.94 -22.31 -5.42
C GLY A 167 3.33 -22.34 -6.83
N TRP A 168 3.19 -21.18 -7.49
CA TRP A 168 2.65 -21.12 -8.84
C TRP A 168 3.64 -21.64 -9.89
N THR A 169 3.09 -22.23 -10.96
CA THR A 169 3.87 -22.54 -12.15
C THR A 169 4.32 -21.24 -12.84
N LYS A 170 5.43 -21.29 -13.59
CA LYS A 170 5.96 -20.12 -14.33
C LYS A 170 4.89 -19.47 -15.24
N GLY A 171 4.07 -20.28 -15.91
CA GLY A 171 2.99 -19.78 -16.77
C GLY A 171 1.92 -19.03 -15.99
N ARG A 172 1.54 -19.52 -14.80
CA ARG A 172 0.56 -18.85 -13.95
C ARG A 172 1.10 -17.54 -13.36
N ALA A 173 2.36 -17.52 -12.95
CA ALA A 173 3.02 -16.29 -12.50
C ALA A 173 3.07 -15.23 -13.62
N TRP A 174 3.46 -15.63 -14.84
CA TRP A 174 3.45 -14.72 -16.00
C TRP A 174 2.06 -14.22 -16.36
N TYR A 175 1.03 -15.07 -16.29
CA TYR A 175 -0.35 -14.65 -16.49
C TYR A 175 -0.74 -13.53 -15.53
N TYR A 176 -0.51 -13.71 -14.22
CA TYR A 176 -0.87 -12.69 -13.24
C TYR A 176 -0.04 -11.40 -13.35
N ARG A 177 1.24 -11.50 -13.75
CA ARG A 177 2.05 -10.32 -14.09
C ARG A 177 1.44 -9.53 -15.24
N LEU A 178 1.06 -10.21 -16.32
CA LEU A 178 0.42 -9.58 -17.48
C LEU A 178 -0.92 -8.96 -17.10
N VAL A 179 -1.74 -9.64 -16.30
CA VAL A 179 -3.03 -9.12 -15.82
C VAL A 179 -2.84 -7.86 -14.97
N ALA A 180 -1.91 -7.86 -14.03
CA ALA A 180 -1.62 -6.70 -13.19
C ALA A 180 -1.12 -5.52 -14.04
N ALA A 181 -0.16 -5.75 -14.93
CA ALA A 181 0.38 -4.73 -15.83
C ALA A 181 -0.70 -4.16 -16.77
N LEU A 182 -1.51 -5.02 -17.39
CA LEU A 182 -2.60 -4.62 -18.28
C LEU A 182 -3.65 -3.80 -17.53
N THR A 183 -4.00 -4.18 -16.30
CA THR A 183 -4.96 -3.45 -15.47
C THR A 183 -4.46 -2.02 -15.22
N VAL A 184 -3.19 -1.86 -14.81
CA VAL A 184 -2.59 -0.54 -14.58
C VAL A 184 -2.56 0.28 -15.86
N VAL A 185 -2.05 -0.27 -16.96
CA VAL A 185 -1.94 0.45 -18.24
C VAL A 185 -3.31 0.90 -18.75
N LEU A 186 -4.31 0.02 -18.70
CA LEU A 186 -5.65 0.33 -19.19
C LEU A 186 -6.33 1.42 -18.33
N ILE A 187 -6.22 1.34 -17.01
CA ILE A 187 -6.78 2.37 -16.12
C ILE A 187 -6.10 3.72 -16.34
N LEU A 188 -4.76 3.74 -16.47
CA LEU A 188 -4.03 4.98 -16.75
C LEU A 188 -4.43 5.57 -18.09
N ALA A 189 -4.49 4.76 -19.15
CA ALA A 189 -4.88 5.22 -20.48
C ALA A 189 -6.31 5.77 -20.48
N LEU A 190 -7.27 5.04 -19.91
CA LEU A 190 -8.65 5.49 -19.82
C LEU A 190 -8.80 6.73 -18.94
N GLY A 191 -8.05 6.84 -17.85
CA GLY A 191 -8.06 8.01 -16.98
C GLY A 191 -7.53 9.26 -17.69
N VAL A 192 -6.43 9.12 -18.46
CA VAL A 192 -5.91 10.22 -19.30
C VAL A 192 -6.95 10.63 -20.34
N LEU A 193 -7.53 9.67 -21.06
CA LEU A 193 -8.54 9.96 -22.09
C LEU A 193 -9.79 10.62 -21.51
N ALA A 194 -10.28 10.14 -20.36
CA ALA A 194 -11.41 10.75 -19.65
C ALA A 194 -11.09 12.18 -19.18
N THR A 195 -9.84 12.45 -18.80
CA THR A 195 -9.39 13.80 -18.44
C THR A 195 -9.40 14.72 -19.65
N LEU A 196 -8.87 14.27 -20.79
CA LEU A 196 -8.87 15.04 -22.02
C LEU A 196 -10.30 15.36 -22.49
N ASP A 197 -11.19 14.37 -22.40
CA ASP A 197 -12.62 14.51 -22.73
C ASP A 197 -13.31 15.55 -21.83
N LEU A 198 -13.06 15.52 -20.51
CA LEU A 198 -13.62 16.49 -19.55
C LEU A 198 -13.20 17.95 -19.82
N PHE A 199 -12.09 18.15 -20.53
CA PHE A 199 -11.60 19.47 -20.95
C PHE A 199 -11.84 19.75 -22.45
N ASP A 200 -12.75 19.00 -23.09
CA ASP A 200 -13.12 19.12 -24.51
C ASP A 200 -11.94 18.98 -25.49
N VAL A 201 -10.86 18.31 -25.08
CA VAL A 201 -9.69 18.06 -25.92
C VAL A 201 -9.99 16.89 -26.85
N ARG A 202 -10.24 17.19 -28.13
CA ARG A 202 -10.59 16.19 -29.14
C ARG A 202 -9.41 15.28 -29.49
N VAL A 203 -9.51 14.02 -29.09
CA VAL A 203 -8.57 12.95 -29.47
C VAL A 203 -9.23 12.05 -30.53
N PRO A 204 -8.56 11.74 -31.65
CA PRO A 204 -9.06 10.75 -32.61
C PRO A 204 -9.30 9.40 -31.92
N PHE A 205 -10.48 8.81 -32.14
CA PHE A 205 -10.88 7.53 -31.55
C PHE A 205 -10.86 7.52 -30.01
N ASN A 206 -11.51 8.49 -29.37
CA ASN A 206 -11.66 8.49 -27.92
C ASN A 206 -12.80 7.54 -27.47
N PRO A 207 -12.49 6.36 -26.86
CA PRO A 207 -13.51 5.44 -26.38
C PRO A 207 -14.36 6.03 -25.25
N THR A 208 -13.90 7.06 -24.54
CA THR A 208 -14.67 7.66 -23.43
C THR A 208 -15.94 8.36 -23.91
N GLN A 209 -15.99 8.76 -25.19
CA GLN A 209 -17.19 9.31 -25.81
C GLN A 209 -18.39 8.35 -25.76
N LEU A 210 -18.15 7.04 -25.60
CA LEU A 210 -19.23 6.06 -25.45
C LEU A 210 -20.05 6.26 -24.16
N TRP A 211 -19.45 6.77 -23.08
CA TRP A 211 -20.14 6.98 -21.80
C TRP A 211 -20.14 8.43 -21.32
N MET A 212 -19.11 9.23 -21.60
CA MET A 212 -19.06 10.66 -21.31
C MET A 212 -19.78 11.41 -22.44
N GLY A 213 -19.16 11.54 -23.62
CA GLY A 213 -19.75 12.16 -24.81
C GLY A 213 -20.15 13.62 -24.59
N ASP A 214 -20.71 14.29 -25.61
CA ASP A 214 -21.08 15.71 -25.51
C ASP A 214 -22.31 15.88 -24.57
N ARG A 215 -22.06 16.02 -23.26
CA ARG A 215 -23.09 16.16 -22.24
C ARG A 215 -22.82 17.38 -21.38
N THR A 216 -23.71 17.69 -20.45
CA THR A 216 -23.40 18.73 -19.45
C THR A 216 -22.29 18.24 -18.54
N TRP A 217 -21.37 19.13 -18.17
CA TRP A 217 -20.21 18.85 -17.31
C TRP A 217 -20.50 17.98 -16.07
N ILE A 218 -21.62 18.21 -15.37
CA ILE A 218 -22.00 17.39 -14.18
C ILE A 218 -22.25 15.93 -14.57
N VAL A 219 -22.92 15.69 -15.71
CA VAL A 219 -23.22 14.35 -16.21
C VAL A 219 -21.95 13.65 -16.66
N GLU A 220 -21.00 14.37 -17.25
CA GLU A 220 -19.69 13.83 -17.62
C GLU A 220 -18.90 13.39 -16.38
N ILE A 221 -18.92 14.18 -15.30
CA ILE A 221 -18.29 13.78 -14.03
C ILE A 221 -18.93 12.52 -13.47
N VAL A 222 -20.26 12.47 -13.41
CA VAL A 222 -20.98 11.30 -12.86
C VAL A 222 -20.73 10.06 -13.71
N ASN A 223 -20.76 10.18 -15.04
CA ASN A 223 -20.48 9.07 -15.95
C ASN A 223 -19.01 8.65 -15.90
N GLY A 224 -18.09 9.60 -15.82
CA GLY A 224 -16.66 9.36 -15.65
C GLY A 224 -16.36 8.60 -14.36
N LEU A 225 -16.94 9.04 -13.23
CA LEU A 225 -16.81 8.34 -11.95
C LEU A 225 -17.46 6.95 -12.00
N SER A 226 -18.64 6.82 -12.62
CA SER A 226 -19.31 5.54 -12.77
C SER A 226 -18.48 4.55 -13.57
N ALA A 227 -17.87 5.00 -14.68
CA ALA A 227 -16.94 4.19 -15.48
C ALA A 227 -15.65 3.86 -14.70
N ALA A 228 -15.13 4.81 -13.93
CA ALA A 228 -13.97 4.59 -13.06
C ALA A 228 -14.22 3.51 -12.00
N ILE A 229 -15.47 3.23 -11.63
CA ILE A 229 -15.83 2.13 -10.74
C ILE A 229 -16.14 0.86 -11.55
N ALA A 230 -17.03 0.95 -12.54
CA ALA A 230 -17.55 -0.22 -13.25
C ALA A 230 -16.49 -0.94 -14.09
N ILE A 231 -15.62 -0.20 -14.78
CA ILE A 231 -14.60 -0.80 -15.66
C ILE A 231 -13.59 -1.62 -14.83
N PRO A 232 -12.98 -1.10 -13.75
CA PRO A 232 -12.12 -1.91 -12.90
C PRO A 232 -12.79 -3.15 -12.30
N LEU A 233 -14.06 -3.05 -11.87
CA LEU A 233 -14.80 -4.20 -11.35
C LEU A 233 -14.96 -5.29 -12.43
N LEU A 234 -15.27 -4.90 -13.66
CA LEU A 234 -15.40 -5.83 -14.78
C LEU A 234 -14.05 -6.48 -15.13
N LEU A 235 -12.98 -5.69 -15.25
CA LEU A 235 -11.63 -6.18 -15.52
C LEU A 235 -11.16 -7.16 -14.45
N ALA A 236 -11.39 -6.82 -13.18
CA ALA A 236 -11.06 -7.69 -12.07
C ALA A 236 -11.82 -9.02 -12.12
N ARG A 237 -13.14 -8.95 -12.37
CA ARG A 237 -13.99 -10.14 -12.44
C ARG A 237 -13.62 -11.09 -13.59
N LEU A 238 -13.14 -10.54 -14.71
CA LEU A 238 -12.76 -11.28 -15.91
C LEU A 238 -11.34 -11.84 -15.86
N PHE A 239 -10.36 -11.04 -15.40
CA PHE A 239 -8.93 -11.35 -15.58
C PHE A 239 -8.18 -11.75 -14.31
N TRP A 240 -8.62 -11.34 -13.13
CA TRP A 240 -7.88 -11.65 -11.88
C TRP A 240 -8.19 -13.04 -11.33
N GLY A 241 -9.17 -13.73 -11.91
CA GLY A 241 -9.58 -15.07 -11.50
C GLY A 241 -10.38 -15.08 -10.20
N LYS A 242 -10.99 -16.24 -9.89
CA LYS A 242 -11.97 -16.38 -8.82
C LYS A 242 -11.46 -16.06 -7.41
N ASP A 243 -10.17 -16.24 -7.16
CA ASP A 243 -9.60 -16.11 -5.81
C ASP A 243 -9.03 -14.68 -5.56
N LEU A 244 -8.69 -13.93 -6.62
CA LEU A 244 -8.01 -12.63 -6.52
C LEU A 244 -8.80 -11.46 -7.12
N TRP A 245 -10.02 -11.69 -7.64
CA TRP A 245 -10.82 -10.62 -8.25
C TRP A 245 -11.14 -9.48 -7.27
N ILE A 246 -11.26 -9.75 -5.98
CA ILE A 246 -11.52 -8.69 -4.99
C ILE A 246 -10.29 -7.77 -4.88
N ALA A 247 -9.07 -8.32 -4.90
CA ALA A 247 -7.85 -7.52 -4.89
C ALA A 247 -7.78 -6.65 -6.15
N GLY A 248 -8.06 -7.23 -7.32
CA GLY A 248 -8.10 -6.50 -8.58
C GLY A 248 -9.16 -5.40 -8.61
N ALA A 249 -10.33 -5.66 -8.03
CA ALA A 249 -11.41 -4.69 -7.91
C ALA A 249 -11.00 -3.50 -7.05
N VAL A 250 -10.46 -3.76 -5.86
CA VAL A 250 -10.02 -2.71 -4.94
C VAL A 250 -8.86 -1.92 -5.54
N VAL A 251 -7.82 -2.58 -6.07
CA VAL A 251 -6.68 -1.90 -6.71
C VAL A 251 -7.14 -1.06 -7.89
N GLY A 252 -7.97 -1.63 -8.76
CA GLY A 252 -8.39 -0.95 -9.97
C GLY A 252 -9.31 0.25 -9.69
N VAL A 253 -10.29 0.10 -8.79
CA VAL A 253 -11.17 1.22 -8.38
C VAL A 253 -10.36 2.30 -7.64
N SER A 254 -9.43 1.90 -6.78
CA SER A 254 -8.61 2.88 -6.05
C SER A 254 -7.69 3.62 -7.01
N LEU A 255 -7.06 2.93 -7.95
CA LEU A 255 -6.18 3.54 -8.94
C LEU A 255 -6.95 4.50 -9.85
N SER A 256 -8.15 4.12 -10.32
CA SER A 256 -8.96 4.97 -11.21
C SER A 256 -9.50 6.22 -10.51
N VAL A 257 -10.03 6.08 -9.29
CA VAL A 257 -10.62 7.18 -8.52
C VAL A 257 -9.54 8.10 -7.95
N LEU A 258 -8.41 7.55 -7.51
CA LEU A 258 -7.31 8.32 -6.92
C LEU A 258 -6.24 8.73 -7.94
N LEU A 259 -6.45 8.47 -9.24
CA LEU A 259 -5.46 8.76 -10.27
C LEU A 259 -5.02 10.22 -10.22
N HIS A 260 -5.97 11.14 -10.32
CA HIS A 260 -5.70 12.58 -10.36
C HIS A 260 -5.08 13.09 -9.07
N VAL A 261 -5.54 12.59 -7.92
CA VAL A 261 -4.96 12.92 -6.61
C VAL A 261 -3.51 12.45 -6.55
N THR A 262 -3.22 11.23 -7.02
CA THR A 262 -1.87 10.67 -7.07
C THR A 262 -0.96 11.50 -7.97
N VAL A 263 -1.43 11.87 -9.16
CA VAL A 263 -0.67 12.74 -10.08
C VAL A 263 -0.39 14.10 -9.45
N ALA A 264 -1.37 14.72 -8.79
CA ALA A 264 -1.19 16.00 -8.10
C ALA A 264 -0.16 15.91 -6.96
N VAL A 265 -0.26 14.88 -6.10
CA VAL A 265 0.70 14.64 -5.02
C VAL A 265 2.11 14.38 -5.57
N LEU A 266 2.23 13.60 -6.64
CA LEU A 266 3.51 13.35 -7.31
C LEU A 266 4.10 14.63 -7.90
N ALA A 267 3.29 15.50 -8.51
CA ALA A 267 3.74 16.77 -9.07
C ALA A 267 4.26 17.71 -7.96
N VAL A 268 3.52 17.86 -6.87
CA VAL A 268 3.94 18.68 -5.71
C VAL A 268 5.18 18.11 -5.05
N THR A 269 5.24 16.78 -4.86
CA THR A 269 6.40 16.10 -4.27
C THR A 269 7.63 16.22 -5.15
N GLY A 270 7.48 16.05 -6.47
CA GLY A 270 8.55 16.21 -7.44
C GLY A 270 9.08 17.65 -7.48
N LEU A 271 8.19 18.63 -7.45
CA LEU A 271 8.57 20.05 -7.36
C LEU A 271 9.38 20.32 -6.08
N TYR A 272 8.91 19.82 -4.94
CA TYR A 272 9.64 19.93 -3.67
C TYR A 272 11.04 19.29 -3.78
N GLN A 273 11.16 18.09 -4.33
CA GLN A 273 12.45 17.40 -4.50
C GLN A 273 13.40 18.17 -5.42
N VAL A 274 12.89 18.80 -6.49
CA VAL A 274 13.70 19.66 -7.38
C VAL A 274 14.21 20.88 -6.62
N VAL A 275 13.35 21.53 -5.84
CA VAL A 275 13.72 22.69 -5.00
C VAL A 275 14.75 22.28 -3.93
N GLU A 276 14.57 21.14 -3.28
CA GLU A 276 15.50 20.61 -2.29
C GLU A 276 16.86 20.26 -2.93
N ARG A 277 16.86 19.63 -4.11
CA ARG A 277 18.08 19.37 -4.88
C ARG A 277 18.79 20.67 -5.23
N PHE A 278 18.05 21.68 -5.69
CA PHE A 278 18.59 22.97 -6.08
C PHE A 278 19.20 23.72 -4.90
N THR A 279 18.50 23.78 -3.76
CA THR A 279 18.99 24.41 -2.52
C THR A 279 20.24 23.73 -1.98
N ARG A 280 20.33 22.39 -2.05
CA ARG A 280 21.56 21.66 -1.70
C ARG A 280 22.72 21.94 -2.66
N SER A 281 22.44 22.12 -3.95
CA SER A 281 23.46 22.28 -5.00
C SER A 281 24.00 23.71 -5.11
N VAL A 282 23.14 24.73 -4.93
CA VAL A 282 23.49 26.14 -5.13
C VAL A 282 22.83 27.03 -4.06
N PRO A 283 23.25 26.93 -2.78
CA PRO A 283 22.53 27.52 -1.65
C PRO A 283 22.37 29.04 -1.75
N ARG A 284 23.40 29.76 -2.23
CA ARG A 284 23.36 31.22 -2.39
C ARG A 284 22.32 31.69 -3.42
N ALA A 285 22.25 31.01 -4.57
CA ALA A 285 21.27 31.34 -5.61
C ALA A 285 19.84 31.02 -5.14
N ALA A 286 19.67 29.93 -4.39
CA ALA A 286 18.39 29.57 -3.80
C ALA A 286 17.90 30.61 -2.77
N THR A 287 18.78 31.12 -1.92
CA THR A 287 18.43 32.20 -0.97
C THR A 287 18.00 33.47 -1.70
N VAL A 288 18.73 33.88 -2.74
CA VAL A 288 18.37 35.07 -3.53
C VAL A 288 17.01 34.90 -4.21
N LEU A 289 16.76 33.77 -4.87
CA LEU A 289 15.48 33.47 -5.51
C LEU A 289 14.32 33.41 -4.50
N ALA A 290 14.54 32.83 -3.32
CA ALA A 290 13.54 32.81 -2.26
C ALA A 290 13.20 34.21 -1.76
N CYS A 291 14.20 35.07 -1.53
CA CYS A 291 13.98 36.46 -1.14
C CYS A 291 13.23 37.25 -2.22
N VAL A 292 13.60 37.08 -3.49
CA VAL A 292 12.89 37.72 -4.62
C VAL A 292 11.45 37.24 -4.70
N GLY A 293 11.21 35.92 -4.59
CA GLY A 293 9.87 35.34 -4.59
C GLY A 293 9.00 35.85 -3.42
N MET A 294 9.55 35.92 -2.21
CA MET A 294 8.85 36.46 -1.03
C MET A 294 8.45 37.93 -1.17
N VAL A 295 9.19 38.73 -1.94
CA VAL A 295 8.85 40.15 -2.19
C VAL A 295 7.88 40.27 -3.38
N ALA A 296 8.10 39.51 -4.45
CA ALA A 296 7.33 39.58 -5.67
C ALA A 296 5.91 39.00 -5.53
N ALA A 297 5.74 37.90 -4.78
CA ALA A 297 4.43 37.26 -4.59
C ALA A 297 3.38 38.17 -3.91
N PRO A 298 3.66 38.82 -2.76
CA PRO A 298 2.71 39.75 -2.16
C PRO A 298 2.52 41.02 -3.00
N ALA A 299 3.57 41.52 -3.68
CA ALA A 299 3.43 42.66 -4.60
C ALA A 299 2.49 42.32 -5.77
N TRP A 300 2.65 41.14 -6.37
CA TRP A 300 1.77 40.65 -7.43
C TRP A 300 0.34 40.41 -6.93
N PHE A 301 0.17 39.84 -5.74
CA PHE A 301 -1.15 39.65 -5.13
C PHE A 301 -1.88 40.98 -4.92
N VAL A 302 -1.19 42.02 -4.42
CA VAL A 302 -1.73 43.37 -4.27
C VAL A 302 -2.13 43.95 -5.62
N VAL A 303 -1.27 43.85 -6.64
CA VAL A 303 -1.61 44.31 -8.00
C VAL A 303 -2.80 43.56 -8.56
N ALA A 304 -2.84 42.23 -8.46
CA ALA A 304 -3.93 41.41 -8.97
C ALA A 304 -5.26 41.75 -8.30
N VAL A 305 -5.29 41.95 -6.97
CA VAL A 305 -6.50 42.31 -6.22
C VAL A 305 -6.98 43.73 -6.51
N ILE A 306 -6.06 44.68 -6.74
CA ILE A 306 -6.41 46.07 -7.05
C ILE A 306 -6.89 46.22 -8.49
N VAL A 307 -6.29 45.48 -9.44
CA VAL A 307 -6.63 45.56 -10.87
C VAL A 307 -7.91 44.79 -11.22
N THR A 308 -8.33 43.83 -10.40
CA THR A 308 -9.57 43.05 -10.60
C THR A 308 -10.79 43.60 -9.85
N ARG A 309 -10.68 44.76 -9.20
CA ARG A 309 -11.81 45.53 -8.65
C ARG A 309 -12.12 46.74 -9.53
#